data_AF-A0A1B6GHN4-F1
#
_entry.id   AF-A0A1B6GHN4-F1
#
_cell.length_a   1.000
_cell.length_b   1.000
_cell.length_c   1.000
_cell.angle_alpha   90.00
_cell.angle_beta   90.00
_cell.angle_gamma   90.00
#
_symmetry.space_group_name_H-M   'P 1'
#
loop_
_entity.id
_entity.type
_entity.pdbx_description
1 polymer ?
#
loop_
_entity_poly.entity_id
_entity_poly.type
_entity_poly.pdbx_seq_one_letter_code
_entity_poly.pdbx_strand_id
1 'polypeptide(L)'
;EVQGYAAKTVFEALQAPACHENMVKVGGYILGEFGNLIAGDSRSSPVIQFRLLHSKYHLCSSATRGLLLSTYVKFINLFPEIRSQIQEVFRTDSNLRSADVELQQRAAEYLQLSVVASNDVLATVLEEMPAFPERESSILT
;
A
#
# COMPACT_ATOMS: atom_id res chain seq x y z
N GLU A 1 1.71 -20.56 -3.06
CA GLU A 1 2.55 -20.41 -4.27
C GLU A 1 2.07 -19.28 -5.21
N VAL A 2 0.76 -19.16 -5.49
CA VAL A 2 0.25 -18.14 -6.43
C VAL A 2 0.41 -16.70 -5.93
N GLN A 3 0.24 -16.42 -4.62
CA GLN A 3 0.37 -15.07 -4.05
C GLN A 3 1.77 -14.47 -4.26
N GLY A 4 2.84 -15.22 -3.95
CA GLY A 4 4.21 -14.78 -4.15
C GLY A 4 4.55 -14.55 -5.62
N TYR A 5 4.04 -15.41 -6.52
CA TYR A 5 4.16 -15.20 -7.96
C TYR A 5 3.44 -13.94 -8.43
N ALA A 6 2.21 -13.70 -7.96
CA ALA A 6 1.46 -12.48 -8.27
C ALA A 6 2.19 -11.23 -7.77
N ALA A 7 2.67 -11.23 -6.52
CA ALA A 7 3.45 -10.13 -5.94
C ALA A 7 4.70 -9.81 -6.78
N LYS A 8 5.46 -10.84 -7.18
CA LYS A 8 6.63 -10.67 -8.04
C LYS A 8 6.24 -10.11 -9.42
N THR A 9 5.20 -10.65 -10.04
CA THR A 9 4.74 -10.23 -11.37
C THR A 9 4.29 -8.77 -11.38
N VAL A 10 3.51 -8.34 -10.37
CA VAL A 10 3.07 -6.94 -10.29
C VAL A 10 4.23 -6.01 -9.95
N PHE A 11 5.18 -6.45 -9.12
CA PHE A 11 6.39 -5.67 -8.83
C PHE A 11 7.22 -5.42 -10.09
N GLU A 12 7.43 -6.46 -10.91
CA GLU A 12 8.12 -6.35 -12.20
C GLU A 12 7.35 -5.45 -13.18
N ALA A 13 6.03 -5.59 -13.27
CA ALA A 13 5.20 -4.75 -14.13
C ALA A 13 5.23 -3.26 -13.73
N LEU A 14 5.26 -2.96 -12.42
CA LEU A 14 5.29 -1.59 -11.91
C LEU A 14 6.61 -0.85 -12.21
N GLN A 15 7.71 -1.58 -12.44
CA GLN A 15 9.02 -1.01 -12.80
C GLN A 15 9.02 -0.37 -14.19
N ALA A 16 8.03 -0.68 -15.05
CA ALA A 16 7.88 0.01 -16.32
C ALA A 16 7.72 1.54 -16.09
N PRO A 17 8.47 2.39 -16.83
CA PRO A 17 8.36 3.85 -16.70
C PRO A 17 6.94 4.34 -16.95
N ALA A 18 6.30 3.82 -18.01
CA ALA A 18 4.90 4.05 -18.32
C ALA A 18 4.06 2.88 -17.76
N CYS A 19 3.24 3.17 -16.76
CA CYS A 19 2.36 2.20 -16.12
C CYS A 19 0.96 2.79 -16.04
N HIS A 20 -0.05 2.07 -16.54
CA HIS A 20 -1.44 2.50 -16.45
C HIS A 20 -1.88 2.53 -14.98
N GLU A 21 -2.75 3.47 -14.61
CA GLU A 21 -3.18 3.67 -13.22
C GLU A 21 -3.84 2.42 -12.62
N ASN A 22 -4.61 1.67 -13.41
CA ASN A 22 -5.20 0.39 -12.93
C ASN A 22 -4.13 -0.63 -12.50
N MET A 23 -2.95 -0.63 -13.11
CA MET A 23 -1.85 -1.47 -12.67
C MET A 23 -1.24 -0.96 -11.35
N VAL A 24 -1.23 0.36 -11.11
CA VAL A 24 -0.86 0.92 -9.80
C VAL A 24 -1.86 0.52 -8.72
N LYS A 25 -3.16 0.50 -9.02
CA LYS A 25 -4.20 0.03 -8.09
C LYS A 25 -4.01 -1.44 -7.72
N VAL A 26 -3.91 -2.31 -8.73
CA VAL A 26 -3.74 -3.76 -8.54
C VAL A 26 -2.43 -4.05 -7.82
N GLY A 27 -1.33 -3.46 -8.29
CA GLY A 27 -0.01 -3.67 -7.69
C GLY A 27 0.10 -3.11 -6.27
N GLY A 28 -0.44 -1.93 -6.01
CA GLY A 28 -0.47 -1.35 -4.66
C GLY A 28 -1.24 -2.23 -3.67
N TYR A 29 -2.39 -2.77 -4.06
CA TYR A 29 -3.15 -3.66 -3.21
C TYR A 29 -2.41 -4.99 -2.96
N ILE A 30 -1.96 -5.65 -4.03
CA ILE A 30 -1.24 -6.94 -3.93
C ILE A 30 0.04 -6.81 -3.10
N LEU A 31 0.83 -5.76 -3.31
CA LEU A 31 2.05 -5.56 -2.51
C LEU A 31 1.71 -5.25 -1.05
N GLY A 32 0.62 -4.52 -0.78
CA GLY A 32 0.16 -4.26 0.58
C GLY A 32 -0.21 -5.52 1.37
N GLU A 33 -0.75 -6.54 0.71
CA GLU A 33 -1.09 -7.83 1.34
C GLU A 33 0.10 -8.80 1.35
N PHE A 34 0.83 -8.91 0.24
CA PHE A 34 1.76 -10.02 -0.02
C PHE A 34 3.20 -9.59 -0.31
N GLY A 35 3.53 -8.30 -0.12
CA GLY A 35 4.86 -7.76 -0.39
C GLY A 35 5.95 -8.36 0.50
N ASN A 36 5.58 -8.86 1.69
CA ASN A 36 6.47 -9.59 2.59
C ASN A 36 7.04 -10.88 1.96
N LEU A 37 6.28 -11.53 1.07
CA LEU A 37 6.71 -12.75 0.39
C LEU A 37 7.88 -12.53 -0.59
N ILE A 38 8.08 -11.30 -1.06
CA ILE A 38 9.16 -10.93 -1.99
C ILE A 38 10.21 -10.01 -1.35
N ALA A 39 10.03 -9.61 -0.09
CA ALA A 39 10.91 -8.67 0.60
C ALA A 39 12.32 -9.22 0.91
N GLY A 40 12.50 -10.55 0.84
CA GLY A 40 13.78 -11.21 1.08
C GLY A 40 14.82 -11.05 -0.06
N ASP A 41 14.40 -10.72 -1.28
CA ASP A 41 15.34 -10.37 -2.37
C ASP A 41 15.72 -8.89 -2.25
N SER A 42 17.02 -8.61 -2.24
CA SER A 42 17.58 -7.26 -2.21
C SER A 42 16.98 -6.30 -3.25
N ARG A 43 16.56 -6.80 -4.42
CA ARG A 43 15.97 -6.04 -5.53
C ARG A 43 14.50 -5.68 -5.30
N SER A 44 13.83 -6.36 -4.38
CA SER A 44 12.44 -6.10 -3.98
C SER A 44 12.33 -5.91 -2.47
N SER A 45 13.38 -5.38 -1.85
CA SER A 45 13.37 -5.02 -0.43
C SER A 45 12.25 -4.03 -0.10
N PRO A 46 11.79 -3.96 1.16
CA PRO A 46 10.66 -3.10 1.56
C PRO A 46 10.81 -1.64 1.12
N VAL A 47 12.02 -1.09 1.24
CA VAL A 47 12.32 0.28 0.80
C VAL A 47 12.19 0.45 -0.72
N ILE A 48 12.57 -0.56 -1.50
CA ILE A 48 12.43 -0.50 -2.97
C ILE A 48 10.96 -0.61 -3.36
N GLN A 49 10.19 -1.53 -2.75
CA GLN A 49 8.75 -1.63 -2.98
C GLN A 49 8.04 -0.31 -2.66
N PHE A 50 8.35 0.29 -1.51
CA PHE A 50 7.80 1.58 -1.09
C PHE A 50 8.15 2.70 -2.09
N ARG A 51 9.43 2.85 -2.44
CA ARG A 51 9.88 3.89 -3.38
C ARG A 51 9.27 3.71 -4.76
N LEU A 52 9.12 2.48 -5.24
CA LEU A 52 8.48 2.19 -6.52
C LEU A 52 7.04 2.69 -6.53
N LEU A 53 6.25 2.34 -5.52
CA LEU A 53 4.86 2.83 -5.40
C LEU A 53 4.81 4.36 -5.22
N HIS A 54 5.68 4.92 -4.39
CA HIS A 54 5.71 6.36 -4.11
C HIS A 54 6.12 7.19 -5.33
N SER A 55 6.98 6.67 -6.21
CA SER A 55 7.34 7.33 -7.48
C SER A 55 6.12 7.57 -8.39
N LYS A 56 5.07 6.77 -8.27
CA LYS A 56 3.83 6.89 -9.05
C LYS A 56 2.73 7.65 -8.29
N TYR A 57 2.86 7.80 -6.96
CA TYR A 57 1.81 8.32 -6.07
C TYR A 57 1.23 9.67 -6.52
N HIS A 58 2.10 10.66 -6.77
CA HIS A 58 1.67 12.02 -7.14
C HIS A 58 1.10 12.13 -8.56
N LEU A 59 1.26 11.09 -9.38
CA LEU A 59 0.77 11.05 -10.76
C LEU A 59 -0.61 10.37 -10.89
N CYS A 60 -1.14 9.80 -9.81
CA CYS A 60 -2.42 9.08 -9.82
C CYS A 60 -3.58 9.93 -9.30
N SER A 61 -4.81 9.49 -9.59
CA SER A 61 -6.03 10.10 -9.05
C SER A 61 -6.08 10.01 -7.52
N SER A 62 -6.95 10.82 -6.90
CA SER A 62 -7.18 10.74 -5.46
C SER A 62 -7.60 9.35 -4.99
N ALA A 63 -8.43 8.64 -5.75
CA ALA A 63 -8.87 7.29 -5.38
C ALA A 63 -7.68 6.31 -5.27
N THR A 64 -6.77 6.35 -6.25
CA THR A 64 -5.56 5.50 -6.24
C THR A 64 -4.59 5.93 -5.15
N ARG A 65 -4.42 7.24 -4.91
CA ARG A 65 -3.63 7.74 -3.78
C ARG A 65 -4.19 7.26 -2.44
N GLY A 66 -5.51 7.25 -2.27
CA GLY A 66 -6.17 6.71 -1.08
C GLY A 66 -5.89 5.22 -0.88
N LEU A 67 -5.94 4.43 -1.95
CA LEU A 67 -5.53 3.01 -1.93
C LEU A 67 -4.06 2.86 -1.51
N LEU A 68 -3.15 3.65 -2.07
CA LEU A 68 -1.73 3.59 -1.74
C LEU A 68 -1.45 4.00 -0.29
N LEU A 69 -2.21 4.94 0.29
CA LEU A 69 -2.11 5.26 1.72
C LEU A 69 -2.43 4.03 2.59
N SER A 70 -3.44 3.23 2.20
CA SER A 70 -3.76 1.98 2.88
C SER A 70 -2.64 0.93 2.70
N THR A 71 -2.03 0.85 1.52
CA THR A 71 -0.83 0.03 1.30
C THR A 71 0.32 0.46 2.22
N TYR A 72 0.55 1.76 2.37
CA TYR A 72 1.63 2.29 3.19
C TYR A 72 1.44 1.97 4.68
N VAL A 73 0.23 2.07 5.22
CA VAL A 73 0.01 1.70 6.63
C VAL A 73 0.22 0.20 6.85
N LYS A 74 -0.14 -0.66 5.88
CA LYS A 74 0.21 -2.09 5.91
C LYS A 74 1.72 -2.32 5.88
N PHE A 75 2.46 -1.55 5.09
CA PHE A 75 3.92 -1.62 5.07
C PHE A 75 4.54 -1.26 6.43
N ILE A 76 3.94 -0.36 7.21
CA ILE A 76 4.41 -0.10 8.58
C ILE A 76 4.29 -1.35 9.46
N ASN A 77 3.20 -2.11 9.32
CA ASN A 77 2.99 -3.35 10.06
C ASN A 77 3.95 -4.45 9.61
N LEU A 78 4.11 -4.63 8.30
CA LEU A 78 4.95 -5.68 7.72
C LEU A 78 6.45 -5.39 7.87
N PHE A 79 6.86 -4.12 7.80
CA PHE A 79 8.25 -3.68 7.69
C PHE A 79 8.55 -2.50 8.63
N PRO A 80 8.80 -2.76 9.93
CA PRO A 80 9.08 -1.72 10.92
C PRO A 80 10.26 -0.80 10.54
N GLU A 81 11.22 -1.30 9.77
CA GLU A 81 12.42 -0.58 9.35
C GLU A 81 12.17 0.61 8.42
N ILE A 82 11.02 0.64 7.72
CA ILE A 82 10.62 1.76 6.85
C ILE A 82 9.54 2.65 7.47
N ARG A 83 9.11 2.37 8.72
CA ARG A 83 8.05 3.11 9.42
C ARG A 83 8.26 4.62 9.38
N SER A 84 9.46 5.10 9.73
CA SER A 84 9.74 6.55 9.80
C SER A 84 9.58 7.24 8.45
N GLN A 85 10.06 6.62 7.35
CA GLN A 85 9.93 7.16 6.00
C GLN A 85 8.46 7.27 5.57
N ILE A 86 7.65 6.27 5.93
CA ILE A 86 6.21 6.28 5.62
C ILE A 86 5.48 7.34 6.44
N GLN A 87 5.80 7.49 7.73
CA GLN A 87 5.19 8.51 8.58
C GLN A 87 5.46 9.93 8.07
N GLU A 88 6.63 10.20 7.49
CA GLU A 88 6.93 11.48 6.84
C GLU A 88 6.01 11.75 5.65
N VAL A 89 5.70 10.73 4.84
CA VAL A 89 4.73 10.86 3.75
C VAL A 89 3.34 11.21 4.27
N PHE A 90 2.87 10.58 5.36
CA PHE A 90 1.58 10.92 5.95
C PHE A 90 1.54 12.35 6.53
N ARG A 91 2.67 12.83 7.07
CA ARG A 91 2.80 14.21 7.61
C ARG A 91 2.90 15.29 6.53
N THR A 92 3.14 14.92 5.28
CA THR A 92 3.29 15.90 4.20
C THR A 92 1.99 16.70 4.02
N ASP A 93 2.10 18.02 3.87
CA ASP A 93 0.94 18.92 3.74
C ASP A 93 0.01 18.52 2.59
N SER A 94 0.54 17.98 1.49
CA SER A 94 -0.26 17.47 0.37
C SER A 94 -1.25 16.36 0.76
N ASN A 95 -0.99 15.68 1.88
CA ASN A 95 -1.81 14.59 2.40
C ASN A 95 -2.59 15.07 3.64
N LEU A 96 -1.90 15.58 4.66
CA LEU A 96 -2.52 15.97 5.93
C LEU A 96 -3.44 17.18 5.82
N ARG A 97 -3.22 18.04 4.81
CA ARG A 97 -4.05 19.20 4.49
C ARG A 97 -4.63 19.10 3.07
N SER A 98 -4.81 17.88 2.58
CA SER A 98 -5.47 17.62 1.30
C SER A 98 -6.88 18.22 1.28
N ALA A 99 -7.27 18.84 0.16
CA ALA A 99 -8.65 19.28 -0.06
C ALA A 99 -9.62 18.10 -0.28
N ASP A 100 -9.09 16.93 -0.63
CA ASP A 100 -9.82 15.68 -0.73
C ASP A 100 -9.95 15.06 0.67
N VAL A 101 -11.18 14.96 1.17
CA VAL A 101 -11.52 14.52 2.53
C VAL A 101 -11.07 13.07 2.77
N GLU A 102 -11.16 12.19 1.77
CA GLU A 102 -10.75 10.79 1.92
C GLU A 102 -9.24 10.67 2.10
N LEU A 103 -8.46 11.46 1.34
CA LEU A 103 -7.01 11.49 1.49
C LEU A 103 -6.59 12.07 2.83
N GLN A 104 -7.23 13.17 3.25
CA GLN A 104 -6.97 13.81 4.53
C GLN A 104 -7.26 12.86 5.70
N GLN A 105 -8.43 12.23 5.70
CA GLN A 105 -8.86 11.32 6.76
C GLN A 105 -7.90 10.13 6.88
N ARG A 106 -7.60 9.46 5.76
CA ARG A 106 -6.67 8.32 5.74
C ARG A 106 -5.27 8.72 6.22
N ALA A 107 -4.74 9.85 5.75
CA ALA A 107 -3.41 10.30 6.17
C ALA A 107 -3.35 10.58 7.68
N ALA A 108 -4.38 11.25 8.22
CA ALA A 108 -4.45 11.58 9.64
C ALA A 108 -4.62 10.32 10.51
N GLU A 109 -5.56 9.45 10.17
CA GLU A 109 -5.83 8.21 10.92
C GLU A 109 -4.64 7.26 10.88
N TYR A 110 -4.06 7.01 9.70
CA TYR A 110 -2.93 6.08 9.56
C TYR A 110 -1.67 6.61 10.24
N LEU A 111 -1.43 7.93 10.21
CA LEU A 111 -0.35 8.54 10.97
C LEU A 111 -0.56 8.31 12.47
N GLN A 112 -1.75 8.64 12.98
CA GLN A 112 -2.04 8.52 14.40
C GLN A 112 -1.99 7.07 14.88
N LEU A 113 -2.54 6.14 14.09
CA LEU A 113 -2.48 4.71 14.34
C LEU A 113 -1.01 4.24 14.43
N SER A 114 -0.15 4.67 13.51
CA SER A 114 1.26 4.28 13.48
C SER A 114 2.11 4.85 14.63
N VAL A 115 1.63 5.90 15.31
CA VAL A 115 2.32 6.59 16.40
C VAL A 115 1.83 6.11 17.77
N VAL A 116 0.52 5.90 17.92
CA VAL A 116 -0.10 5.65 19.23
C VAL A 116 -0.39 4.17 19.48
N ALA A 117 -0.72 3.39 18.45
CA ALA A 117 -1.04 1.98 18.65
C ALA A 117 0.20 1.19 19.08
N SER A 118 0.01 0.25 20.00
CA SER A 118 1.01 -0.78 20.26
C SER A 118 1.18 -1.67 19.02
N ASN A 119 2.31 -2.36 18.92
CA ASN A 119 2.55 -3.27 17.81
C ASN A 119 1.49 -4.38 17.73
N ASP A 120 1.00 -4.88 18.87
CA ASP A 120 -0.05 -5.90 18.90
C ASP A 120 -1.37 -5.37 18.34
N VAL A 121 -1.78 -4.16 18.75
CA VAL A 121 -3.00 -3.52 18.23
C VAL A 121 -2.85 -3.22 16.73
N LEU A 122 -1.69 -2.72 16.31
CA LEU A 122 -1.40 -2.44 14.91
C LEU A 122 -1.46 -3.71 14.07
N ALA A 123 -0.89 -4.82 14.57
CA ALA A 123 -0.93 -6.11 13.92
C ALA A 123 -2.36 -6.60 13.76
N THR A 124 -3.17 -6.58 14.82
CA THR A 124 -4.58 -7.01 14.78
C THR A 124 -5.43 -6.16 13.83
N VAL A 125 -5.25 -4.84 13.82
CA VAL A 125 -6.01 -3.95 12.92
C VAL A 125 -5.62 -4.15 11.45
N LEU A 126 -4.37 -4.55 11.18
CA LEU A 126 -3.80 -4.70 9.84
C LEU A 126 -3.50 -6.16 9.49
N GLU A 127 -4.27 -7.08 10.07
CA GLU A 127 -4.22 -8.51 9.73
C GLU A 127 -4.52 -8.75 8.24
N GLU A 128 -4.12 -9.93 7.76
CA GLU A 128 -4.38 -10.37 6.39
C GLU A 128 -5.88 -10.34 6.12
N MET A 129 -6.27 -9.77 4.97
CA MET A 129 -7.68 -9.67 4.64
C MET A 129 -8.30 -11.06 4.49
N PRO A 130 -9.49 -11.31 5.07
CA PRO A 130 -10.17 -12.58 4.89
C PRO A 130 -10.53 -12.79 3.41
N ALA A 131 -10.66 -14.05 3.01
CA ALA A 131 -11.08 -14.40 1.66
C ALA A 131 -12.43 -13.74 1.32
N PHE A 132 -12.54 -13.22 0.09
CA PHE A 132 -13.81 -12.70 -0.38
C PHE A 132 -14.87 -13.81 -0.37
N PRO A 133 -16.12 -13.50 0.01
CA PRO A 133 -17.21 -14.46 -0.08
C PRO A 133 -17.47 -14.81 -1.54
N GLU A 134 -17.95 -16.02 -1.80
CA GLU A 134 -18.40 -16.41 -3.13
C GLU A 134 -19.56 -15.50 -3.58
N ARG A 135 -19.45 -14.94 -4.79
CA ARG A 135 -20.44 -14.05 -5.38
C ARG A 135 -20.65 -14.43 -6.85
N GLU A 136 -21.86 -14.21 -7.35
CA GLU A 136 -22.12 -14.26 -8.79
C GLU A 136 -21.23 -13.23 -9.51
N SER A 137 -20.82 -13.57 -10.74
CA SER A 137 -19.83 -12.78 -11.48
C SER A 137 -20.37 -11.40 -11.82
N SER A 138 -19.89 -10.35 -11.15
CA SER A 138 -20.23 -8.96 -11.44
C SER A 138 -19.70 -8.46 -12.80
N ILE A 139 -18.94 -9.29 -13.53
CA ILE A 139 -18.45 -9.03 -14.89
C ILE A 139 -19.46 -9.53 -15.94
N LEU A 140 -20.26 -10.56 -15.60
CA LEU A 140 -21.22 -11.20 -16.51
C LEU A 140 -22.62 -10.56 -16.48
N THR A 141 -22.82 -9.58 -15.60
CA THR A 141 -24.05 -8.78 -15.43
C THR A 141 -23.82 -7.36 -15.90
#